data_AF-A0A091KNM9-F1
#
_entry.id   AF-A0A091KNM9-F1
#
_cell.length_a   1.000
_cell.length_b   1.000
_cell.length_c   1.000
_cell.angle_alpha   90.00
_cell.angle_beta   90.00
_cell.angle_gamma   90.00
#
_symmetry.space_group_name_H-M   'P 1'
#
loop_
_entity.id
_entity.type
_entity.pdbx_description
1 polymer ?
#
loop_
_entity_poly.entity_id
_entity_poly.type
_entity_poly.pdbx_seq_one_letter_code
_entity_poly.pdbx_strand_id
1 'polypeptide(L)'
;EVDFWIIPVIQGFVQIEELVVNYSESSDDDKSSPETPPQESTCVDDIHPTFLVALISRRSRHRAGMRYKRRGVDKNGNVANYVETEQLIHVHNHTLSFIQTRGSVPVFWSQVGYRYNPRPRLDKSK
;
A
#
# COMPACT_ATOMS: atom_id res chain seq x y z
N GLU A 1 23.08 2.18 24.75
CA GLU A 1 24.25 2.61 23.94
C GLU A 1 24.44 1.86 22.63
N VAL A 2 23.97 0.61 22.48
CA VAL A 2 24.16 -0.14 21.21
C VAL A 2 23.19 0.24 20.08
N ASP A 3 22.04 0.84 20.38
CA ASP A 3 20.98 1.12 19.39
C ASP A 3 21.41 2.08 18.28
N PHE A 4 22.41 2.94 18.53
CA PHE A 4 23.00 3.82 17.52
C PHE A 4 23.59 3.05 16.33
N TRP A 5 24.02 1.80 16.56
CA TRP A 5 24.59 0.94 15.54
C TRP A 5 23.55 0.09 14.80
N ILE A 6 22.27 0.17 15.20
CA ILE A 6 21.19 -0.66 14.65
C ILE A 6 20.35 0.20 13.70
N ILE A 7 20.56 0.01 12.38
CA ILE A 7 19.75 0.67 11.35
C ILE A 7 18.76 -0.34 10.76
N PRO A 8 17.44 -0.11 10.91
CA PRO A 8 16.44 -0.99 10.32
C PRO A 8 16.46 -0.87 8.79
N VAL A 9 16.35 -2.01 8.12
CA VAL A 9 16.20 -2.10 6.66
C VAL A 9 14.93 -2.85 6.32
N ILE A 10 14.33 -2.52 5.19
CA ILE A 10 13.13 -3.20 4.69
C ILE A 10 13.45 -4.01 3.44
N GLN A 11 12.79 -5.17 3.31
CA GLN A 11 12.71 -5.87 2.04
C GLN A 11 11.43 -5.42 1.33
N GLY A 12 11.56 -4.84 0.14
CA GLY A 12 10.41 -4.44 -0.66
C GLY A 12 10.76 -3.31 -1.61
N PHE A 13 10.01 -2.21 -1.54
CA PHE A 13 10.10 -1.10 -2.49
C PHE A 13 9.91 0.24 -1.80
N VAL A 14 10.63 1.25 -2.27
CA VAL A 14 10.45 2.66 -1.90
C VAL A 14 10.68 3.48 -3.15
N GLN A 15 9.73 4.34 -3.49
CA GLN A 15 9.94 5.41 -4.45
C GLN A 15 9.17 6.63 -3.96
N ILE A 16 9.77 7.80 -4.15
CA ILE A 16 9.22 9.09 -3.79
C ILE A 16 9.31 9.95 -5.04
N GLU A 17 8.20 10.51 -5.47
CA GLU A 17 8.12 11.39 -6.63
C GLU A 17 7.34 12.65 -6.28
N GLU A 18 7.73 13.74 -6.91
CA GLU A 18 7.03 15.01 -6.84
C GLU A 18 6.14 15.14 -8.09
N LEU A 19 4.85 15.42 -7.87
CA LEU A 19 3.84 15.50 -8.92
C LEU A 19 3.14 16.84 -8.84
N VAL A 20 3.06 17.54 -9.97
CA VAL A 20 2.29 18.78 -10.09
C VAL A 20 0.97 18.44 -10.77
N VAL A 21 -0.16 18.75 -10.12
CA VAL A 21 -1.50 18.45 -10.66
C VAL A 21 -2.15 19.72 -11.20
N ASN A 22 -2.62 19.66 -12.45
CA ASN A 22 -3.37 20.75 -13.07
C ASN A 22 -4.87 20.49 -12.92
N TYR A 23 -5.53 21.22 -12.02
CA TYR A 23 -6.98 21.13 -11.84
C TYR A 23 -7.78 21.85 -12.95
N SER A 24 -7.11 22.59 -13.83
CA SER A 24 -7.74 23.39 -14.89
C SER A 24 -8.27 22.59 -16.09
N GLU A 25 -8.08 21.28 -16.16
CA GLU A 25 -8.51 20.44 -17.28
C GLU A 25 -9.72 19.52 -16.99
N SER A 26 -10.37 19.62 -15.82
CA SER A 26 -11.51 18.76 -15.47
C SER A 26 -12.85 19.48 -15.39
N SER A 27 -13.25 20.22 -16.42
CA SER A 27 -14.62 20.72 -16.55
C SER A 27 -15.07 20.89 -18.00
N ASP A 28 -15.15 19.79 -18.76
CA ASP A 28 -15.93 19.78 -20.02
C ASP A 28 -17.43 19.50 -19.78
N ASP A 29 -17.85 19.22 -18.54
CA ASP A 29 -19.25 18.86 -18.22
C ASP A 29 -20.13 20.00 -17.63
N ASP A 30 -19.60 21.19 -17.31
CA ASP A 30 -20.35 22.24 -16.60
C ASP A 30 -20.93 23.38 -17.48
N LYS A 31 -21.03 23.20 -18.80
CA LYS A 31 -21.68 24.21 -19.69
C LYS A 31 -23.21 24.18 -19.71
N SER A 32 -23.87 23.70 -18.66
CA SER A 32 -25.35 23.61 -18.64
C SER A 32 -26.03 24.07 -17.34
N SER A 33 -25.67 25.24 -16.79
CA SER A 33 -26.61 26.00 -15.96
C SER A 33 -26.18 27.47 -15.79
N PRO A 34 -27.05 28.45 -16.10
CA PRO A 34 -26.81 29.83 -15.73
C PRO A 34 -27.28 30.08 -14.28
N GLU A 35 -26.54 30.95 -13.58
CA GLU A 35 -26.83 31.56 -12.26
C GLU A 35 -26.42 30.77 -11.02
N THR A 36 -25.17 30.95 -10.60
CA THR A 36 -24.77 30.86 -9.18
C THR A 36 -23.92 32.10 -8.84
N PRO A 37 -24.13 32.77 -7.68
CA PRO A 37 -23.37 33.97 -7.31
C PRO A 37 -21.86 33.69 -7.20
N PRO A 38 -20.98 34.70 -7.34
CA PRO A 38 -19.54 34.51 -7.22
C PRO A 38 -19.23 34.06 -5.78
N GLN A 39 -18.77 32.81 -5.62
CA GLN A 39 -18.20 32.37 -4.36
C GLN A 39 -16.86 33.09 -4.16
N GLU A 40 -16.72 33.78 -3.03
CA GLU A 40 -15.46 34.40 -2.60
C GLU A 40 -14.36 33.34 -2.49
N SER A 41 -13.31 33.51 -3.28
CA SER A 41 -12.14 32.62 -3.33
C SER A 41 -11.33 32.73 -2.04
N THR A 42 -11.61 31.87 -1.07
CA THR A 42 -10.77 31.70 0.13
C THR A 42 -10.33 30.24 0.30
N CYS A 43 -9.45 29.82 -0.60
CA CYS A 43 -8.25 29.10 -0.25
C CYS A 43 -7.21 29.46 -1.32
N VAL A 44 -6.08 30.03 -0.91
CA VAL A 44 -4.96 30.32 -1.82
C VAL A 44 -4.23 28.99 -2.03
N ASP A 45 -4.91 28.01 -2.62
CA ASP A 45 -4.25 26.81 -3.10
C ASP A 45 -3.50 27.22 -4.37
N ASP A 46 -2.21 26.84 -4.44
CA ASP A 46 -1.39 27.10 -5.62
C ASP A 46 -2.16 26.66 -6.88
N ILE A 47 -2.13 27.45 -7.96
CA ILE A 47 -2.81 27.15 -9.23
C ILE A 47 -2.43 25.74 -9.74
N HIS A 48 -1.26 25.26 -9.31
CA HIS A 48 -0.71 23.94 -9.57
C HIS A 48 -0.13 23.36 -8.26
N PRO A 49 -0.94 22.77 -7.37
CA PRO A 49 -0.41 22.26 -6.11
C PRO A 49 0.52 21.08 -6.39
N THR A 50 1.61 21.07 -5.62
CA THR A 50 2.66 20.07 -5.74
C THR A 50 2.51 19.02 -4.66
N PHE A 51 2.48 17.76 -5.08
CA PHE A 51 2.29 16.59 -4.23
C PHE A 51 3.59 15.81 -4.16
N LEU A 52 4.09 15.59 -2.96
CA LEU A 52 5.09 14.56 -2.73
C LEU A 52 4.35 13.24 -2.49
N VAL A 53 4.52 12.30 -3.42
CA VAL A 53 3.91 10.97 -3.35
C VAL A 53 5.00 9.95 -3.10
N ALA A 54 4.87 9.19 -2.02
CA ALA A 54 5.71 8.03 -1.77
C ALA A 54 4.90 6.75 -1.87
N LEU A 55 5.46 5.75 -2.54
CA LEU A 55 4.96 4.38 -2.54
C LEU A 55 5.97 3.48 -1.83
N ILE A 56 5.58 2.96 -0.67
CA ILE A 56 6.42 2.10 0.16
C ILE A 56 5.78 0.73 0.25
N SER A 57 6.48 -0.33 -0.12
CA SER A 57 6.05 -1.70 0.12
C SER A 57 7.02 -2.43 1.03
N ARG A 58 6.53 -3.06 2.10
CA ARG A 58 7.33 -3.74 3.12
C ARG A 58 6.89 -5.19 3.24
N ARG A 59 7.80 -6.13 3.00
CA ARG A 59 7.57 -7.56 3.22
C ARG A 59 7.87 -7.92 4.67
N SER A 60 6.96 -8.64 5.31
CA SER A 60 7.17 -9.16 6.66
C SER A 60 8.33 -10.16 6.69
N ARG A 61 9.19 -10.02 7.71
CA ARG A 61 10.21 -11.03 8.06
C ARG A 61 9.58 -12.30 8.65
N HIS A 62 8.37 -12.20 9.20
CA HIS A 62 7.69 -13.32 9.83
C HIS A 62 7.14 -14.29 8.79
N ARG A 63 7.30 -15.59 9.06
CA ARG A 63 6.91 -16.69 8.16
C ARG A 63 7.40 -16.53 6.70
N ALA A 64 8.57 -15.91 6.49
CA ALA A 64 9.22 -15.81 5.19
C ALA A 64 9.55 -17.19 4.60
N GLY A 65 9.53 -17.32 3.26
CA GLY A 65 9.85 -18.56 2.56
C GLY A 65 9.40 -18.58 1.10
N MET A 66 9.79 -19.63 0.37
CA MET A 66 9.36 -19.83 -1.02
C MET A 66 7.85 -20.07 -1.11
N ARG A 67 7.21 -19.54 -2.15
CA ARG A 67 5.76 -19.66 -2.42
C ARG A 67 5.24 -21.10 -2.42
N TYR A 68 6.07 -22.06 -2.87
CA TYR A 68 5.73 -23.48 -2.90
C TYR A 68 5.99 -24.22 -1.59
N LYS A 69 6.76 -23.63 -0.67
CA LYS A 69 7.11 -24.24 0.62
C LYS A 69 6.32 -23.67 1.79
N ARG A 70 5.86 -22.41 1.71
CA ARG A 70 5.15 -21.74 2.80
C ARG A 70 3.87 -21.04 2.33
N ARG A 71 2.76 -21.47 2.93
CA ARG A 71 1.41 -20.96 2.75
C ARG A 71 0.68 -20.97 4.09
N GLY A 72 -0.46 -20.29 4.13
CA GLY A 72 -1.29 -20.21 5.32
C GLY A 72 -0.64 -19.49 6.51
N VAL A 73 -1.27 -19.66 7.66
CA VAL A 73 -0.90 -19.05 8.95
C VAL A 73 -0.02 -19.99 9.80
N ASP A 74 0.82 -19.45 10.69
CA ASP A 74 1.48 -20.22 11.76
C ASP A 74 0.71 -20.17 13.09
N LYS A 75 1.22 -20.90 14.09
CA LYS A 75 0.63 -20.95 15.44
C LYS A 75 0.66 -19.60 16.17
N ASN A 76 1.47 -18.66 15.69
CA ASN A 76 1.60 -17.31 16.25
C ASN A 76 0.78 -16.29 15.43
N GLY A 77 -0.04 -16.73 14.47
CA GLY A 77 -0.88 -15.85 13.66
C GLY A 77 -0.19 -15.20 12.45
N ASN A 78 1.09 -15.49 12.18
CA ASN A 78 1.78 -14.88 11.04
C ASN A 78 1.39 -15.59 9.75
N VAL A 79 0.90 -14.85 8.76
CA VAL A 79 0.60 -15.39 7.43
C VAL A 79 1.85 -15.37 6.54
N ALA A 80 2.02 -16.39 5.71
CA ALA A 80 3.14 -16.44 4.78
C ALA A 80 3.01 -15.34 3.71
N ASN A 81 4.14 -14.73 3.32
CA ASN A 81 4.23 -13.68 2.30
C ASN A 81 3.36 -12.44 2.58
N TYR A 82 3.23 -12.07 3.86
CA TYR A 82 2.60 -10.80 4.24
C TYR A 82 3.39 -9.61 3.72
N VAL A 83 2.70 -8.66 3.10
CA VAL A 83 3.23 -7.40 2.60
C VAL A 83 2.22 -6.29 2.91
N GLU A 84 2.74 -5.17 3.38
CA GLU A 84 2.02 -3.90 3.45
C GLU A 84 2.51 -3.01 2.32
N THR A 85 1.60 -2.36 1.62
CA THR A 85 1.89 -1.32 0.64
C THR A 85 1.21 -0.05 1.12
N GLU A 86 2.00 0.98 1.36
CA GLU A 86 1.60 2.27 1.87
C GLU A 86 1.81 3.33 0.80
N GLN A 87 0.77 4.10 0.52
CA GLN A 87 0.83 5.33 -0.24
C GLN A 87 0.83 6.49 0.74
N LEU A 88 1.89 7.30 0.68
CA LEU A 88 1.99 8.56 1.40
C LEU A 88 1.80 9.70 0.42
N ILE A 89 0.99 10.68 0.79
CA ILE A 89 0.79 11.91 0.02
C ILE A 89 1.03 13.06 0.97
N HIS A 90 1.94 13.95 0.61
CA HIS A 90 2.18 15.20 1.31
C HIS A 90 1.89 16.37 0.36
N VAL A 91 1.01 17.26 0.79
CA VAL A 91 0.58 18.44 0.03
C VAL A 91 0.29 19.58 1.01
N HIS A 92 0.82 20.76 0.75
CA HIS A 92 0.79 21.89 1.68
C HIS A 92 1.25 21.48 3.09
N ASN A 93 0.38 21.58 4.10
CA ASN A 93 0.64 21.17 5.49
C ASN A 93 -0.05 19.85 5.87
N HIS A 94 -0.54 19.10 4.89
CA HIS A 94 -1.26 17.85 5.12
C HIS A 94 -0.42 16.64 4.69
N THR A 95 -0.44 15.61 5.53
CA THR A 95 0.17 14.31 5.22
C THR A 95 -0.89 13.23 5.38
N LEU A 96 -1.10 12.47 4.32
CA LEU A 96 -2.04 11.35 4.25
C LEU A 96 -1.24 10.06 4.13
N SER A 97 -1.68 9.02 4.84
CA SER A 97 -1.16 7.66 4.70
C SER A 97 -2.33 6.71 4.44
N PHE A 98 -2.19 5.89 3.41
CA PHE A 98 -3.13 4.83 3.08
C PHE A 98 -2.39 3.51 2.93
N ILE A 99 -2.81 2.49 3.69
CA ILE A 99 -2.17 1.18 3.71
C ILE A 99 -3.10 0.13 3.13
N GLN A 100 -2.57 -0.66 2.21
CA GLN A 100 -3.17 -1.91 1.74
C GLN A 100 -2.30 -3.10 2.14
N THR A 101 -2.93 -4.24 2.39
CA THR A 101 -2.21 -5.46 2.79
C THR A 101 -2.48 -6.59 1.81
N ARG A 102 -1.48 -7.45 1.62
CA ARG A 102 -1.63 -8.74 0.93
C ARG A 102 -0.89 -9.83 1.69
N GLY A 103 -1.36 -11.06 1.58
CA GLY A 103 -0.70 -12.20 2.21
C GLY A 103 -1.36 -13.52 1.85
N SER A 104 -0.84 -14.61 2.42
CA SER A 104 -1.53 -15.89 2.34
C SER A 104 -2.85 -15.84 3.12
N VAL A 105 -3.85 -16.55 2.62
CA VAL A 105 -5.14 -16.75 3.32
C VAL A 105 -4.85 -17.27 4.74
N PRO A 106 -5.45 -16.66 5.80
CA PRO A 106 -5.10 -16.89 7.20
C PRO A 106 -5.71 -18.19 7.76
N VAL A 107 -5.40 -19.32 7.12
CA VAL A 107 -5.84 -20.66 7.52
C VAL A 107 -4.63 -21.58 7.56
N PHE A 108 -4.68 -22.65 8.35
CA PHE A 108 -3.68 -23.71 8.28
C PHE A 108 -3.88 -24.51 6.99
N TRP A 109 -3.05 -24.25 5.98
CA TRP A 109 -3.15 -24.96 4.71
C TRP A 109 -1.82 -25.11 4.02
N SER A 110 -1.72 -26.18 3.23
CA SER A 110 -0.55 -26.57 2.47
C SER A 110 -0.92 -26.93 1.04
N GLN A 111 0.03 -26.79 0.12
CA GLN A 111 -0.12 -27.21 -1.26
C GLN A 111 1.17 -27.93 -1.65
N VAL A 112 1.13 -29.26 -1.51
CA VAL A 112 2.31 -30.12 -1.69
C VAL A 112 2.31 -30.77 -3.07
N GLY A 113 3.50 -30.89 -3.66
CA GLY A 113 3.73 -31.55 -4.94
C GLY A 113 4.25 -30.61 -6.02
N TYR A 114 5.00 -31.17 -6.97
CA TYR A 114 5.56 -30.48 -8.13
C TYR A 114 4.64 -30.50 -9.37
N ARG A 115 3.41 -30.99 -9.20
CA ARG A 115 2.41 -30.97 -10.28
C ARG A 115 2.10 -29.52 -10.65
N TYR A 116 1.74 -29.27 -11.90
CA TYR A 116 1.39 -27.94 -12.39
C TYR A 116 0.27 -27.27 -11.57
N ASN A 117 -0.71 -28.05 -11.09
CA ASN A 117 -1.80 -27.57 -10.24
C ASN A 117 -2.07 -28.54 -9.07
N PRO A 118 -1.26 -28.53 -8.00
CA PRO A 118 -1.48 -29.38 -6.83
C PRO A 118 -2.73 -28.91 -6.07
N ARG A 119 -3.61 -29.81 -5.63
CA ARG A 119 -4.80 -29.40 -4.88
C ARG A 119 -4.42 -28.86 -3.48
N PRO A 120 -4.91 -27.68 -3.07
CA PRO A 120 -4.75 -27.19 -1.70
C PRO A 120 -5.33 -28.17 -0.68
N ARG A 121 -4.68 -28.29 0.48
CA ARG A 121 -5.13 -29.12 1.61
C ARG A 121 -5.23 -28.25 2.85
N LEU A 122 -6.37 -28.34 3.54
CA LEU A 122 -6.55 -27.73 4.86
C LEU A 122 -5.96 -28.66 5.92
N ASP A 123 -5.08 -28.12 6.74
CA ASP A 123 -4.41 -28.85 7.81
C ASP A 123 -5.25 -28.68 9.10
N LYS A 124 -6.24 -29.57 9.29
CA LYS A 124 -7.23 -29.46 10.39
C LYS A 124 -6.69 -29.75 11.79
N SER A 125 -5.46 -30.24 11.91
CA SER A 125 -4.89 -30.76 13.16
C SER A 125 -3.83 -29.84 13.81
N LYS A 126 -3.75 -28.57 13.39
CA LYS A 126 -2.74 -27.61 13.86
C LYS A 126 -3.33 -26.40 14.56
#